data_AF-A0A3M7MA44-F1
#
_entry.id   AF-A0A3M7MA44-F1
#
_cell.length_a   1.000
_cell.length_b   1.000
_cell.length_c   1.000
_cell.angle_alpha   90.00
_cell.angle_beta   90.00
_cell.angle_gamma   90.00
#
_symmetry.space_group_name_H-M   'P 1'
#
loop_
_entity.id
_entity.type
_entity.pdbx_description
1 polymer ?
#
loop_
_entity_poly.entity_id
_entity_poly.type
_entity_poly.pdbx_seq_one_letter_code
_entity_poly.pdbx_strand_id
1 'polypeptide(L)'
;MLSTSEDLNCPGCQFNSLQVAAKVLHDDAELEPEPLQARDVLGALSTDDILSHSYWAELTPAGHVGGAASEKLMESITVDIWSLCWATTPTHYTLPQVLPNIYPGNPAMNPALSKFMLKSTPKSILNPQPEMNTAIPLNTGATIPALGLGTWQSGPGQVKKAVVHAIESGYRHIDCAFCYQNEDEVGDALQDVISRGIVKREDLFITSKLWCTFHTRAEEGLQKSLDMLKTPYVDLYLMHWPVPMNPNGKPKAPSCVLLELTTKGNHPLFPKLEDGSRDIDRSITHQDTWKNLEKLIQAHPEKVKAIGVANYSVKYLEKLLAKATIIPAVNQIENHPLCPQQEVVDFCKEKGIHITAYSPLGSTDTPLFKDEVVNEVAKKHSVGPAVVLLSYHLARNSSVLAKSVTPSRIEENSKLISLDGEDMEKLENLHKAKGINRFVYPPFGVDCGFPDKAGGMDLSGP
;
A
#
# COMPACT_ATOMS: atom_id res chain seq x y z
N MET A 1 25.83 56.20 23.70
CA MET A 1 26.70 55.65 24.75
C MET A 1 26.25 54.21 24.98
N LEU A 2 27.00 53.13 24.77
CA LEU A 2 28.35 52.85 24.22
C LEU A 2 28.16 51.50 23.45
N SER A 3 28.57 51.29 22.19
CA SER A 3 29.92 50.83 21.73
C SER A 3 30.53 49.75 22.65
N THR A 4 31.02 48.59 22.19
CA THR A 4 31.84 48.25 20.99
C THR A 4 31.46 46.84 20.46
N SER A 5 31.48 46.48 19.16
CA SER A 5 32.63 46.21 18.24
C SER A 5 33.72 45.30 18.87
N GLU A 6 34.33 44.31 18.20
CA GLU A 6 34.76 44.13 16.79
C GLU A 6 34.44 42.68 16.30
N ASP A 7 33.97 42.36 15.09
CA ASP A 7 34.49 42.52 13.71
C ASP A 7 35.52 41.45 13.24
N LEU A 8 35.19 40.74 12.13
CA LEU A 8 36.00 40.62 10.90
C LEU A 8 35.43 39.56 9.89
N ASN A 9 35.02 40.04 8.70
CA ASN A 9 35.32 39.56 7.31
C ASN A 9 35.65 38.07 7.02
N CYS A 10 35.36 37.44 5.87
CA CYS A 10 34.66 37.65 4.57
C CYS A 10 34.91 36.34 3.74
N PRO A 11 34.64 36.15 2.42
CA PRO A 11 33.66 36.70 1.46
C PRO A 11 32.75 35.62 0.81
N GLY A 12 31.82 36.02 -0.09
CA GLY A 12 31.53 35.18 -1.28
C GLY A 12 30.07 34.84 -1.66
N CYS A 13 29.21 35.84 -1.90
CA CYS A 13 28.37 35.98 -3.12
C CYS A 13 27.27 37.04 -2.90
N GLN A 14 27.10 37.95 -3.85
CA GLN A 14 26.09 39.01 -3.85
C GLN A 14 25.16 38.90 -5.08
N PHE A 15 24.07 39.69 -5.04
CA PHE A 15 23.12 40.04 -6.11
C PHE A 15 22.04 39.02 -6.47
N ASN A 16 20.83 39.45 -6.87
CA ASN A 16 19.97 40.51 -6.32
C ASN A 16 18.56 40.32 -6.91
N SER A 17 17.53 40.72 -6.18
CA SER A 17 16.15 40.73 -6.67
C SER A 17 15.87 41.94 -7.58
N LEU A 18 14.97 41.77 -8.56
CA LEU A 18 14.20 42.86 -9.16
C LEU A 18 12.94 42.33 -9.87
N GLN A 19 11.77 42.87 -9.52
CA GLN A 19 10.48 42.67 -10.18
C GLN A 19 10.12 43.93 -10.99
N VAL A 20 9.50 43.78 -12.16
CA VAL A 20 8.68 44.82 -12.84
C VAL A 20 7.54 44.12 -13.61
N ALA A 21 6.37 44.75 -13.77
CA ALA A 21 5.19 44.17 -14.42
C ALA A 21 4.45 45.15 -15.38
N ALA A 22 3.68 44.57 -16.32
CA ALA A 22 2.68 45.18 -17.26
C ALA A 22 3.23 46.14 -18.37
N LYS A 23 2.71 46.21 -19.61
CA LYS A 23 1.29 46.27 -20.05
C LYS A 23 1.10 46.06 -21.60
N VAL A 24 -0.15 45.77 -21.99
CA VAL A 24 -0.82 45.50 -23.30
C VAL A 24 -0.61 46.49 -24.48
N LEU A 25 -0.67 45.98 -25.75
CA LEU A 25 -1.41 46.45 -26.98
C LEU A 25 -0.98 45.55 -28.20
N HIS A 26 -1.81 44.81 -28.97
CA HIS A 26 -2.86 45.14 -29.97
C HIS A 26 -2.36 45.65 -31.35
N ASP A 27 -2.52 44.84 -32.43
CA ASP A 27 -3.23 45.14 -33.71
C ASP A 27 -2.77 44.35 -34.97
N ASP A 28 -3.68 44.27 -35.96
CA ASP A 28 -3.74 43.33 -37.10
C ASP A 28 -2.99 43.77 -38.40
N ALA A 29 -2.77 42.81 -39.32
CA ALA A 29 -2.71 43.04 -40.79
C ALA A 29 -2.90 41.73 -41.60
N GLU A 30 -3.72 41.76 -42.66
CA GLU A 30 -4.09 40.61 -43.53
C GLU A 30 -3.39 40.60 -44.92
N LEU A 31 -3.69 39.55 -45.73
CA LEU A 31 -3.71 39.45 -47.22
C LEU A 31 -2.51 38.81 -47.99
N GLU A 32 -2.64 37.49 -48.29
CA GLU A 32 -2.82 36.84 -49.63
C GLU A 32 -1.84 37.11 -50.82
N PRO A 33 -1.70 36.24 -51.88
CA PRO A 33 -2.05 34.79 -52.03
C PRO A 33 -1.05 33.87 -52.83
N GLU A 34 -1.23 32.52 -52.72
CA GLU A 34 -1.04 31.42 -53.74
C GLU A 34 0.34 31.11 -54.41
N PRO A 35 0.62 29.90 -55.01
CA PRO A 35 -0.09 28.58 -54.97
C PRO A 35 0.79 27.28 -54.81
N LEU A 36 0.13 26.11 -54.60
CA LEU A 36 0.51 24.70 -55.01
C LEU A 36 1.82 24.05 -54.45
N GLN A 37 1.88 22.88 -53.75
CA GLN A 37 1.25 21.55 -53.95
C GLN A 37 1.33 20.63 -52.69
N ALA A 38 0.49 19.57 -52.70
CA ALA A 38 0.31 18.41 -51.80
C ALA A 38 1.55 17.78 -51.08
N ARG A 39 1.44 17.00 -49.98
CA ARG A 39 0.44 15.95 -49.65
C ARG A 39 0.50 15.49 -48.16
N ASP A 40 -0.60 14.88 -47.64
CA ASP A 40 -0.75 14.00 -46.45
C ASP A 40 -0.35 14.54 -45.05
N VAL A 41 -1.22 14.57 -44.02
CA VAL A 41 -1.77 13.43 -43.26
C VAL A 41 -3.19 13.71 -42.74
N LEU A 42 -4.04 12.67 -42.72
CA LEU A 42 -5.44 12.70 -42.28
C LEU A 42 -5.63 12.82 -40.76
N GLY A 43 -6.65 13.56 -40.36
CA GLY A 43 -7.26 13.50 -39.04
C GLY A 43 -8.79 13.38 -39.13
N ALA A 44 -9.37 12.59 -38.21
CA ALA A 44 -10.79 12.46 -37.87
C ALA A 44 -11.78 11.84 -38.89
N LEU A 45 -12.82 11.21 -38.29
CA LEU A 45 -14.08 10.59 -38.77
C LEU A 45 -14.14 9.10 -38.35
N SER A 46 -14.84 8.74 -37.26
CA SER A 46 -16.30 8.58 -37.03
C SER A 46 -16.82 7.17 -37.38
N THR A 47 -17.77 6.66 -36.58
CA THR A 47 -17.88 5.23 -36.22
C THR A 47 -18.94 4.38 -36.96
N ASP A 48 -19.43 4.78 -38.14
CA ASP A 48 -20.69 4.22 -38.69
C ASP A 48 -20.60 3.42 -40.01
N ASP A 49 -19.47 2.76 -40.33
CA ASP A 49 -19.29 2.11 -41.66
C ASP A 49 -18.73 0.67 -41.68
N ILE A 50 -18.90 -0.12 -40.60
CA ILE A 50 -18.53 -1.56 -40.57
C ILE A 50 -19.67 -2.45 -40.05
N LEU A 51 -20.77 -2.53 -40.80
CA LEU A 51 -21.79 -3.59 -40.67
C LEU A 51 -22.33 -4.05 -42.03
N SER A 52 -21.47 -4.64 -42.87
CA SER A 52 -21.87 -5.56 -43.94
C SER A 52 -20.69 -6.42 -44.39
N HIS A 53 -20.97 -7.51 -45.13
CA HIS A 53 -20.02 -8.52 -45.65
C HIS A 53 -19.66 -9.68 -44.70
N SER A 54 -20.67 -10.52 -44.45
CA SER A 54 -20.46 -11.93 -44.11
C SER A 54 -19.85 -12.68 -45.31
N TYR A 55 -18.64 -13.25 -45.14
CA TYR A 55 -18.07 -14.22 -46.07
C TYR A 55 -17.86 -15.57 -45.37
N TRP A 56 -18.48 -16.61 -45.90
CA TRP A 56 -18.19 -18.00 -45.56
C TRP A 56 -16.94 -18.46 -46.32
N ALA A 57 -16.02 -19.14 -45.63
CA ALA A 57 -14.89 -19.82 -46.27
C ALA A 57 -14.65 -21.17 -45.56
N GLU A 58 -14.85 -22.26 -46.30
CA GLU A 58 -14.50 -23.62 -45.86
C GLU A 58 -12.97 -23.81 -45.92
N LEU A 59 -12.40 -24.53 -44.96
CA LEU A 59 -10.97 -24.87 -44.95
C LEU A 59 -10.76 -26.33 -45.37
N THR A 60 -10.34 -26.54 -46.61
CA THR A 60 -9.72 -27.80 -47.06
C THR A 60 -8.19 -27.78 -46.85
N PRO A 61 -7.54 -28.92 -46.57
CA PRO A 61 -6.14 -28.93 -46.13
C PRO A 61 -5.11 -29.00 -47.28
N ALA A 62 -4.28 -27.94 -47.43
CA ALA A 62 -2.85 -27.97 -47.81
C ALA A 62 -2.38 -26.60 -48.35
N GLY A 63 -1.13 -26.20 -48.04
CA GLY A 63 -0.42 -25.10 -48.72
C GLY A 63 0.18 -24.04 -47.79
N HIS A 64 1.49 -23.78 -47.88
CA HIS A 64 2.20 -22.72 -47.16
C HIS A 64 2.27 -21.42 -47.97
N VAL A 65 1.87 -20.27 -47.38
CA VAL A 65 2.44 -18.89 -47.55
C VAL A 65 2.07 -18.09 -46.28
N GLY A 66 2.85 -17.15 -45.70
CA GLY A 66 4.27 -16.83 -45.96
C GLY A 66 4.68 -15.34 -45.80
N GLY A 67 4.21 -14.59 -44.79
CA GLY A 67 4.53 -13.15 -44.63
C GLY A 67 3.97 -12.52 -43.36
N ALA A 68 4.59 -11.44 -42.88
CA ALA A 68 4.32 -10.83 -41.57
C ALA A 68 3.03 -9.99 -41.50
N ALA A 69 2.28 -10.15 -40.40
CA ALA A 69 1.23 -9.22 -39.96
C ALA A 69 1.44 -8.91 -38.46
N SER A 70 1.25 -7.64 -38.08
CA SER A 70 1.73 -7.09 -36.80
C SER A 70 0.91 -7.46 -35.56
N GLU A 71 1.56 -7.42 -34.39
CA GLU A 71 0.99 -7.76 -33.07
C GLU A 71 -0.36 -7.08 -32.76
N LYS A 72 -0.58 -5.85 -33.26
CA LYS A 72 -1.84 -5.11 -33.08
C LYS A 72 -3.08 -5.82 -33.63
N LEU A 73 -2.94 -6.73 -34.61
CA LEU A 73 -4.08 -7.50 -35.14
C LEU A 73 -4.53 -8.60 -34.17
N MET A 74 -3.60 -9.13 -33.35
CA MET A 74 -3.92 -10.15 -32.35
C MET A 74 -4.63 -9.58 -31.12
N GLU A 75 -4.34 -8.32 -30.76
CA GLU A 75 -5.01 -7.61 -29.66
C GLU A 75 -6.49 -7.32 -29.96
N SER A 76 -6.84 -6.96 -31.20
CA SER A 76 -8.26 -6.76 -31.57
C SER A 76 -9.04 -8.08 -31.54
N ILE A 77 -8.44 -9.16 -32.06
CA ILE A 77 -9.11 -10.47 -32.16
C ILE A 77 -9.35 -11.11 -30.78
N THR A 78 -8.48 -10.90 -29.79
CA THR A 78 -8.68 -11.46 -28.44
C THR A 78 -9.76 -10.76 -27.64
N VAL A 79 -10.01 -9.46 -27.87
CA VAL A 79 -11.11 -8.73 -27.23
C VAL A 79 -12.48 -9.16 -27.81
N ASP A 80 -12.60 -9.29 -29.13
CA ASP A 80 -13.86 -9.69 -29.78
C ASP A 80 -14.31 -11.12 -29.42
N ILE A 81 -13.37 -12.06 -29.24
CA ILE A 81 -13.70 -13.45 -28.83
C ILE A 81 -14.30 -13.51 -27.41
N TRP A 82 -13.97 -12.56 -26.54
CA TRP A 82 -14.61 -12.47 -25.21
C TRP A 82 -16.06 -11.96 -25.31
N SER A 83 -16.33 -11.01 -26.20
CA SER A 83 -17.68 -10.45 -26.42
C SER A 83 -18.63 -11.40 -27.16
N LEU A 84 -18.10 -12.23 -28.09
CA LEU A 84 -18.88 -13.19 -28.87
C LEU A 84 -19.47 -14.36 -28.06
N CYS A 85 -19.02 -14.58 -26.82
CA CYS A 85 -19.57 -15.62 -25.93
C CYS A 85 -20.87 -15.22 -25.19
N TRP A 86 -21.37 -13.99 -25.34
CA TRP A 86 -22.49 -13.46 -24.55
C TRP A 86 -23.67 -12.87 -25.34
N ALA A 87 -23.74 -13.11 -26.66
CA ALA A 87 -24.77 -12.51 -27.52
C ALA A 87 -25.70 -13.55 -28.19
N THR A 88 -26.84 -13.87 -27.55
CA THR A 88 -28.00 -14.47 -28.23
C THR A 88 -29.35 -13.83 -27.84
N THR A 89 -29.83 -12.98 -28.76
CA THR A 89 -31.24 -12.58 -29.03
C THR A 89 -32.05 -11.77 -27.99
N PRO A 90 -32.71 -10.67 -28.43
CA PRO A 90 -33.70 -9.94 -27.65
C PRO A 90 -35.16 -10.25 -28.07
N THR A 91 -36.08 -10.39 -27.12
CA THR A 91 -37.54 -10.21 -27.33
C THR A 91 -38.22 -9.75 -26.05
N HIS A 92 -39.18 -8.82 -26.15
CA HIS A 92 -40.04 -8.38 -25.05
C HIS A 92 -41.18 -9.38 -24.79
N TYR A 93 -41.57 -9.57 -23.51
CA TYR A 93 -42.94 -9.45 -22.94
C TYR A 93 -43.19 -10.37 -21.72
N THR A 94 -43.65 -9.74 -20.62
CA THR A 94 -44.50 -10.26 -19.50
C THR A 94 -44.12 -11.51 -18.69
N LEU A 95 -44.06 -11.30 -17.35
CA LEU A 95 -44.16 -12.32 -16.28
C LEU A 95 -45.54 -13.02 -16.27
N PRO A 96 -45.63 -14.29 -15.83
CA PRO A 96 -45.93 -14.55 -14.40
C PRO A 96 -45.12 -15.71 -13.75
N GLN A 97 -45.26 -15.83 -12.42
CA GLN A 97 -44.49 -16.69 -11.51
C GLN A 97 -44.85 -18.19 -11.54
N VAL A 98 -43.85 -19.09 -11.53
CA VAL A 98 -43.84 -20.37 -10.76
C VAL A 98 -42.39 -20.75 -10.39
N LEU A 99 -42.16 -21.34 -9.21
CA LEU A 99 -40.90 -21.90 -8.69
C LEU A 99 -40.62 -23.33 -9.21
N PRO A 100 -39.48 -24.00 -8.91
CA PRO A 100 -38.14 -23.52 -8.55
C PRO A 100 -37.06 -24.05 -9.53
N ASN A 101 -36.05 -23.24 -9.90
CA ASN A 101 -35.04 -23.70 -10.87
C ASN A 101 -33.83 -24.36 -10.19
N ILE A 102 -33.68 -25.67 -10.40
CA ILE A 102 -32.43 -26.40 -10.20
C ILE A 102 -31.46 -25.89 -11.28
N TYR A 103 -30.29 -25.37 -10.90
CA TYR A 103 -29.20 -25.07 -11.83
C TYR A 103 -28.17 -26.22 -11.82
N PRO A 104 -28.20 -27.15 -12.79
CA PRO A 104 -27.11 -28.09 -13.01
C PRO A 104 -26.01 -27.42 -13.84
N GLY A 105 -24.78 -27.41 -13.33
CA GLY A 105 -23.56 -27.26 -14.12
C GLY A 105 -23.36 -25.92 -14.86
N ASN A 106 -22.47 -25.08 -14.30
CA ASN A 106 -21.70 -24.16 -15.14
C ASN A 106 -20.93 -25.01 -16.18
N PRO A 107 -21.11 -24.81 -17.51
CA PRO A 107 -20.45 -25.65 -18.50
C PRO A 107 -18.94 -25.45 -18.42
N ALA A 108 -18.23 -26.48 -17.96
CA ALA A 108 -16.78 -26.44 -17.84
C ALA A 108 -16.15 -26.12 -19.20
N MET A 109 -15.36 -25.04 -19.23
CA MET A 109 -14.69 -24.53 -20.43
C MET A 109 -13.91 -25.67 -21.11
N ASN A 110 -14.11 -25.83 -22.43
CA ASN A 110 -13.56 -26.96 -23.19
C ASN A 110 -12.05 -27.14 -22.90
N PRO A 111 -11.60 -28.28 -22.34
CA PRO A 111 -10.21 -28.47 -21.93
C PRO A 111 -9.19 -28.31 -23.06
N ALA A 112 -9.55 -28.64 -24.31
CA ALA A 112 -8.69 -28.45 -25.46
C ALA A 112 -8.56 -26.96 -25.82
N LEU A 113 -9.65 -26.19 -25.75
CA LEU A 113 -9.65 -24.74 -25.93
C LEU A 113 -8.87 -24.05 -24.81
N SER A 114 -9.10 -24.45 -23.55
CA SER A 114 -8.33 -23.97 -22.38
C SER A 114 -6.82 -24.18 -22.56
N LYS A 115 -6.41 -25.38 -22.99
CA LYS A 115 -5.00 -25.72 -23.23
C LYS A 115 -4.41 -25.02 -24.46
N PHE A 116 -5.22 -24.74 -25.49
CA PHE A 116 -4.80 -23.95 -26.64
C PHE A 116 -4.60 -22.48 -26.27
N MET A 117 -5.56 -21.87 -25.56
CA MET A 117 -5.47 -20.51 -25.04
C MET A 117 -4.23 -20.38 -24.15
N LEU A 118 -4.08 -21.21 -23.12
CA LEU A 118 -2.90 -21.20 -22.23
C LEU A 118 -1.56 -21.41 -22.95
N LYS A 119 -1.54 -22.08 -24.11
CA LYS A 119 -0.32 -22.25 -24.92
C LYS A 119 -0.02 -21.05 -25.82
N SER A 120 -1.06 -20.35 -26.27
CA SER A 120 -0.99 -19.21 -27.21
C SER A 120 -0.93 -17.85 -26.50
N THR A 121 -1.35 -17.77 -25.23
CA THR A 121 -1.24 -16.55 -24.42
C THR A 121 0.23 -16.21 -24.16
N PRO A 122 0.68 -14.96 -24.43
CA PRO A 122 2.02 -14.51 -24.11
C PRO A 122 2.42 -14.77 -22.65
N LYS A 123 3.68 -15.13 -22.42
CA LYS A 123 4.21 -15.39 -21.06
C LYS A 123 4.03 -14.20 -20.11
N SER A 124 4.04 -12.97 -20.62
CA SER A 124 3.78 -11.72 -19.89
C SER A 124 2.33 -11.57 -19.41
N ILE A 125 1.36 -12.18 -20.11
CA ILE A 125 -0.05 -12.20 -19.70
C ILE A 125 -0.32 -13.39 -18.77
N LEU A 126 0.37 -14.52 -18.96
CA LEU A 126 0.31 -15.68 -18.05
C LEU A 126 1.03 -15.44 -16.71
N ASN A 127 2.11 -14.66 -16.73
CA ASN A 127 2.96 -14.34 -15.59
C ASN A 127 3.28 -12.83 -15.64
N PRO A 128 2.30 -11.95 -15.34
CA PRO A 128 2.56 -10.53 -15.24
C PRO A 128 3.64 -10.30 -14.18
N GLN A 129 4.64 -9.46 -14.49
CA GLN A 129 5.60 -9.06 -13.48
C GLN A 129 4.86 -8.24 -12.41
N PRO A 130 5.09 -8.50 -11.11
CA PRO A 130 4.48 -7.71 -10.06
C PRO A 130 5.01 -6.28 -10.12
N GLU A 131 4.11 -5.30 -10.07
CA GLU A 131 4.45 -3.88 -10.04
C GLU A 131 4.18 -3.31 -8.64
N MET A 132 4.88 -2.23 -8.27
CA MET A 132 4.69 -1.57 -6.98
C MET A 132 3.23 -1.16 -6.70
N ASN A 133 2.49 -0.81 -7.76
CA ASN A 133 1.09 -0.37 -7.68
C ASN A 133 0.09 -1.48 -8.06
N THR A 134 0.51 -2.76 -8.10
CA THR A 134 -0.43 -3.88 -8.27
C THR A 134 -1.53 -3.77 -7.20
N ALA A 135 -2.77 -3.68 -7.66
CA ALA A 135 -3.92 -3.39 -6.81
C ALA A 135 -4.43 -4.67 -6.14
N ILE A 136 -4.09 -4.88 -4.86
CA ILE A 136 -4.51 -6.05 -4.10
C ILE A 136 -5.89 -5.77 -3.46
N PRO A 137 -6.91 -6.63 -3.64
CA PRO A 137 -8.25 -6.37 -3.09
C PRO A 137 -8.32 -6.53 -1.58
N LEU A 138 -9.06 -5.63 -0.93
CA LEU A 138 -9.45 -5.70 0.48
C LEU A 138 -10.91 -6.21 0.60
N ASN A 139 -11.28 -6.73 1.77
CA ASN A 139 -12.66 -7.15 2.06
C ASN A 139 -13.71 -6.01 2.04
N THR A 140 -13.26 -4.76 2.00
CA THR A 140 -14.11 -3.57 1.83
C THR A 140 -14.52 -3.33 0.38
N GLY A 141 -13.96 -4.07 -0.59
CA GLY A 141 -14.11 -3.81 -2.03
C GLY A 141 -13.16 -2.74 -2.57
N ALA A 142 -12.39 -2.06 -1.70
CA ALA A 142 -11.28 -1.20 -2.11
C ALA A 142 -10.03 -2.03 -2.45
N THR A 143 -9.00 -1.40 -3.01
CA THR A 143 -7.70 -2.01 -3.28
C THR A 143 -6.58 -1.27 -2.56
N ILE A 144 -5.52 -2.00 -2.19
CA ILE A 144 -4.29 -1.47 -1.61
C ILE A 144 -3.12 -1.67 -2.60
N PRO A 145 -2.27 -0.66 -2.86
CA PRO A 145 -1.07 -0.85 -3.67
C PRO A 145 -0.08 -1.81 -2.98
N ALA A 146 0.43 -2.76 -3.75
CA ALA A 146 1.25 -3.85 -3.26
C ALA A 146 2.54 -3.41 -2.52
N LEU A 147 3.17 -2.32 -2.94
CA LEU A 147 4.36 -1.76 -2.28
C LEU A 147 4.06 -0.37 -1.71
N GLY A 148 4.30 -0.20 -0.41
CA GLY A 148 4.23 1.10 0.27
C GLY A 148 5.58 1.58 0.79
N LEU A 149 5.73 2.89 0.95
CA LEU A 149 6.85 3.49 1.67
C LEU A 149 6.55 3.50 3.17
N GLY A 150 7.36 2.80 3.96
CA GLY A 150 7.29 2.86 5.42
C GLY A 150 8.01 4.09 5.97
N THR A 151 7.35 4.88 6.82
CA THR A 151 7.92 6.14 7.37
C THR A 151 8.58 6.02 8.75
N TRP A 152 8.51 4.84 9.39
CA TRP A 152 9.03 4.60 10.75
C TRP A 152 10.54 4.88 10.89
N GLN A 153 10.92 5.62 11.94
CA GLN A 153 12.31 6.05 12.22
C GLN A 153 12.99 6.80 11.05
N SER A 154 12.23 7.50 10.20
CA SER A 154 12.82 8.51 9.33
C SER A 154 13.10 9.75 10.18
N GLY A 155 14.35 10.23 10.17
CA GLY A 155 14.77 11.34 11.04
C GLY A 155 14.14 12.69 10.63
N PRO A 156 14.11 13.68 11.55
CA PRO A 156 13.63 15.02 11.22
C PRO A 156 14.34 15.62 10.00
N GLY A 157 13.57 16.24 9.11
CA GLY A 157 14.01 16.80 7.82
C GLY A 157 14.33 15.78 6.73
N GLN A 158 14.18 14.47 7.00
CA GLN A 158 14.42 13.40 6.03
C GLN A 158 13.12 12.83 5.45
N VAL A 159 12.05 12.68 6.26
CA VAL A 159 10.85 11.97 5.79
C VAL A 159 10.13 12.74 4.69
N LYS A 160 10.07 14.07 4.77
CA LYS A 160 9.47 14.89 3.69
C LYS A 160 10.11 14.57 2.34
N LYS A 161 11.45 14.57 2.28
CA LYS A 161 12.23 14.31 1.05
C LYS A 161 12.01 12.88 0.54
N ALA A 162 11.96 11.91 1.45
CA ALA A 162 11.73 10.51 1.11
C ALA A 162 10.33 10.28 0.52
N VAL A 163 9.29 10.90 1.08
CA VAL A 163 7.91 10.79 0.59
C VAL A 163 7.73 11.50 -0.76
N VAL A 164 8.25 12.72 -0.92
CA VAL A 164 8.23 13.43 -2.23
C VAL A 164 8.89 12.56 -3.30
N HIS A 165 10.12 12.10 -3.06
CA HIS A 165 10.88 11.28 -4.01
C HIS A 165 10.18 9.96 -4.33
N ALA A 166 9.57 9.30 -3.35
CA ALA A 166 8.83 8.06 -3.57
C ALA A 166 7.61 8.28 -4.49
N ILE A 167 6.83 9.33 -4.26
CA ILE A 167 5.64 9.65 -5.07
C ILE A 167 6.04 10.07 -6.49
N GLU A 168 7.13 10.82 -6.64
CA GLU A 168 7.76 11.15 -7.93
C GLU A 168 8.27 9.88 -8.65
N SER A 169 8.84 8.93 -7.91
CA SER A 169 9.24 7.60 -8.41
C SER A 169 8.06 6.66 -8.67
N GLY A 170 6.82 7.12 -8.47
CA GLY A 170 5.59 6.40 -8.79
C GLY A 170 4.92 5.63 -7.66
N TYR A 171 5.42 5.66 -6.41
CA TYR A 171 4.72 5.06 -5.27
C TYR A 171 3.34 5.70 -5.09
N ARG A 172 2.33 4.89 -4.78
CA ARG A 172 0.99 5.36 -4.41
C ARG A 172 0.52 4.92 -3.02
N HIS A 173 1.37 4.25 -2.23
CA HIS A 173 1.04 3.85 -0.86
C HIS A 173 2.08 4.39 0.13
N ILE A 174 1.63 5.16 1.13
CA ILE A 174 2.47 5.70 2.21
C ILE A 174 1.93 5.18 3.55
N ASP A 175 2.79 4.57 4.36
CA ASP A 175 2.46 4.07 5.69
C ASP A 175 3.05 4.97 6.80
N CYS A 176 2.15 5.48 7.64
CA CYS A 176 2.38 6.41 8.73
C CYS A 176 1.84 5.85 10.06
N ALA A 177 2.13 6.53 11.16
CA ALA A 177 1.47 6.32 12.45
C ALA A 177 1.75 7.49 13.39
N PHE A 178 0.79 7.80 14.26
CA PHE A 178 0.93 8.84 15.28
C PHE A 178 2.23 8.74 16.11
N CYS A 179 2.62 7.53 16.52
CA CYS A 179 3.82 7.34 17.35
C CYS A 179 5.15 7.42 16.60
N TYR A 180 5.14 7.57 15.27
CA TYR A 180 6.36 7.81 14.49
C TYR A 180 6.85 9.26 14.63
N GLN A 181 5.99 10.17 15.10
CA GLN A 181 6.28 11.60 15.36
C GLN A 181 6.88 12.31 14.14
N ASN A 182 6.35 12.00 12.96
CA ASN A 182 6.80 12.57 11.69
C ASN A 182 5.66 12.68 10.64
N GLU A 183 4.40 12.54 11.07
CA GLU A 183 3.22 12.68 10.21
C GLU A 183 3.04 14.12 9.67
N ASP A 184 3.58 15.12 10.37
CA ASP A 184 3.59 16.53 10.01
C ASP A 184 4.49 16.81 8.78
N GLU A 185 5.68 16.23 8.76
CA GLU A 185 6.58 16.27 7.60
C GLU A 185 6.06 15.44 6.43
N VAL A 186 5.35 14.34 6.69
CA VAL A 186 4.62 13.61 5.63
C VAL A 186 3.51 14.48 5.06
N GLY A 187 2.73 15.18 5.89
CA GLY A 187 1.72 16.13 5.44
C GLY A 187 2.31 17.25 4.57
N ASP A 188 3.49 17.77 4.93
CA ASP A 188 4.22 18.72 4.09
C ASP A 188 4.72 18.15 2.76
N ALA A 189 4.97 16.84 2.67
CA ALA A 189 5.27 16.17 1.41
C ALA A 189 4.02 16.00 0.55
N LEU A 190 2.90 15.57 1.14
CA LEU A 190 1.62 15.41 0.45
C LEU A 190 1.14 16.74 -0.15
N GLN A 191 1.23 17.83 0.61
CA GLN A 191 0.89 19.18 0.12
C GLN A 191 1.82 19.63 -1.01
N ASP A 192 3.13 19.33 -0.95
CA ASP A 192 4.09 19.65 -2.03
C ASP A 192 3.72 18.94 -3.35
N VAL A 193 3.61 17.61 -3.33
CA VAL A 193 3.36 16.83 -4.56
C VAL A 193 1.99 17.08 -5.18
N ILE A 194 0.97 17.37 -4.35
CA ILE A 194 -0.38 17.72 -4.81
C ILE A 194 -0.41 19.14 -5.39
N SER A 195 0.20 20.14 -4.72
CA SER A 195 0.24 21.51 -5.23
C SER A 195 1.05 21.65 -6.53
N ARG A 196 2.04 20.78 -6.73
CA ARG A 196 2.81 20.64 -7.97
C ARG A 196 2.11 19.84 -9.07
N GLY A 197 0.93 19.26 -8.79
CA GLY A 197 0.15 18.48 -9.75
C GLY A 197 0.74 17.12 -10.15
N ILE A 198 1.63 16.55 -9.32
CA ILE A 198 2.27 15.23 -9.58
C ILE A 198 1.26 14.09 -9.38
N VAL A 199 0.38 14.27 -8.39
CA VAL A 199 -0.71 13.38 -8.00
C VAL A 199 -1.85 14.20 -7.42
N LYS A 200 -3.05 13.64 -7.42
CA LYS A 200 -4.17 14.10 -6.62
C LYS A 200 -4.24 13.35 -5.29
N ARG A 201 -5.13 13.75 -4.37
CA ARG A 201 -5.30 13.02 -3.11
C ARG A 201 -5.87 11.63 -3.35
N GLU A 202 -6.82 11.49 -4.27
CA GLU A 202 -7.46 10.21 -4.63
C GLU A 202 -6.54 9.21 -5.33
N ASP A 203 -5.37 9.64 -5.83
CA ASP A 203 -4.37 8.74 -6.40
C ASP A 203 -3.55 8.00 -5.32
N LEU A 204 -3.62 8.45 -4.06
CA LEU A 204 -2.78 7.97 -2.96
C LEU A 204 -3.57 7.13 -1.96
N PHE A 205 -2.95 6.05 -1.49
CA PHE A 205 -3.38 5.23 -0.36
C PHE A 205 -2.55 5.59 0.88
N ILE A 206 -3.16 6.29 1.83
CA ILE A 206 -2.50 6.73 3.07
C ILE A 206 -2.98 5.87 4.24
N THR A 207 -2.04 5.19 4.90
CA THR A 207 -2.28 4.42 6.13
C THR A 207 -1.79 5.22 7.34
N SER A 208 -2.61 5.35 8.40
CA SER A 208 -2.14 5.78 9.73
C SER A 208 -2.63 4.83 10.82
N LYS A 209 -2.18 5.01 12.07
CA LYS A 209 -2.41 4.07 13.17
C LYS A 209 -2.71 4.75 14.50
N LEU A 210 -3.81 4.31 15.13
CA LEU A 210 -4.20 4.64 16.49
C LEU A 210 -3.16 4.08 17.47
N TRP A 211 -2.49 4.97 18.21
CA TRP A 211 -1.49 4.57 19.19
C TRP A 211 -2.09 4.16 20.54
N CYS A 212 -1.35 3.35 21.31
CA CYS A 212 -1.72 2.76 22.59
C CYS A 212 -2.39 3.73 23.59
N THR A 213 -1.93 4.99 23.66
CA THR A 213 -2.47 6.03 24.57
C THR A 213 -3.75 6.71 24.07
N PHE A 214 -4.33 6.26 22.96
CA PHE A 214 -5.60 6.75 22.39
C PHE A 214 -6.68 5.67 22.27
N HIS A 215 -6.50 4.49 22.87
CA HIS A 215 -7.49 3.40 22.82
C HIS A 215 -8.89 3.79 23.34
N THR A 216 -8.94 4.67 24.33
CA THR A 216 -10.18 5.26 24.89
C THR A 216 -10.68 6.48 24.12
N ARG A 217 -9.92 7.01 23.15
CA ARG A 217 -10.10 8.31 22.47
C ARG A 217 -9.82 8.22 20.97
N ALA A 218 -10.38 7.21 20.32
CA ALA A 218 -10.05 6.86 18.92
C ALA A 218 -10.27 8.01 17.92
N GLU A 219 -11.35 8.79 18.10
CA GLU A 219 -11.67 9.95 17.27
C GLU A 219 -10.65 11.08 17.40
N GLU A 220 -10.19 11.38 18.63
CA GLU A 220 -9.13 12.37 18.86
C GLU A 220 -7.80 11.92 18.25
N GLY A 221 -7.48 10.62 18.33
CA GLY A 221 -6.30 10.03 17.71
C GLY A 221 -6.32 10.14 16.18
N LEU A 222 -7.47 9.88 15.55
CA LEU A 222 -7.65 10.05 14.11
C LEU A 222 -7.51 11.53 13.73
N GLN A 223 -8.22 12.43 14.41
CA GLN A 223 -8.20 13.86 14.08
C GLN A 223 -6.78 14.43 14.17
N LYS A 224 -6.01 14.10 15.23
CA LYS A 224 -4.60 14.50 15.34
C LYS A 224 -3.75 14.00 14.17
N SER A 225 -3.96 12.77 13.72
CA SER A 225 -3.22 12.21 12.58
C SER A 225 -3.59 12.93 11.28
N LEU A 226 -4.88 13.26 11.06
CA LEU A 226 -5.34 14.02 9.89
C LEU A 226 -4.81 15.46 9.87
N ASP A 227 -4.78 16.13 11.02
CA ASP A 227 -4.26 17.49 11.18
C ASP A 227 -2.76 17.55 10.85
N MET A 228 -1.98 16.57 11.32
CA MET A 228 -0.55 16.45 11.02
C MET A 228 -0.30 16.05 9.56
N LEU A 229 -0.99 15.03 9.05
CA LEU A 229 -0.92 14.59 7.65
C LEU A 229 -1.50 15.63 6.65
N LYS A 230 -2.13 16.71 7.15
CA LYS A 230 -2.71 17.82 6.37
C LYS A 230 -3.61 17.28 5.25
N THR A 231 -4.45 16.31 5.59
CA THR A 231 -5.25 15.54 4.62
C THR A 231 -6.67 15.33 5.16
N PRO A 232 -7.72 15.41 4.33
CA PRO A 232 -9.10 15.29 4.80
C PRO A 232 -9.48 13.88 5.26
N TYR A 233 -8.75 12.85 4.80
CA TYR A 233 -9.03 11.46 5.14
C TYR A 233 -7.79 10.57 5.05
N VAL A 234 -7.83 9.41 5.73
CA VAL A 234 -6.92 8.27 5.50
C VAL A 234 -7.68 7.11 4.84
N ASP A 235 -6.99 6.37 4.00
CA ASP A 235 -7.55 5.21 3.30
C ASP A 235 -7.66 4.01 4.25
N LEU A 236 -6.71 3.90 5.18
CA LEU A 236 -6.65 2.84 6.19
C LEU A 236 -6.25 3.40 7.55
N TYR A 237 -7.02 3.10 8.60
CA TYR A 237 -6.67 3.42 9.99
C TYR A 237 -6.56 2.16 10.86
N LEU A 238 -5.37 1.92 11.41
CA LEU A 238 -5.07 0.68 12.14
C LEU A 238 -5.03 0.86 13.65
N MET A 239 -5.51 -0.10 14.44
CA MET A 239 -5.09 -0.22 15.84
C MET A 239 -3.63 -0.71 15.88
N HIS A 240 -2.68 0.13 16.32
CA HIS A 240 -1.25 -0.14 16.13
C HIS A 240 -0.75 -1.37 16.92
N TRP A 241 -1.26 -1.57 18.13
CA TRP A 241 -1.00 -2.74 18.98
C TRP A 241 -2.24 -3.02 19.83
N PRO A 242 -2.53 -4.28 20.21
CA PRO A 242 -3.62 -4.62 21.13
C PRO A 242 -3.28 -4.30 22.60
N VAL A 243 -2.65 -3.17 22.87
CA VAL A 243 -2.06 -2.82 24.18
C VAL A 243 -2.53 -1.42 24.60
N PRO A 244 -3.67 -1.29 25.29
CA PRO A 244 -4.13 -0.02 25.83
C PRO A 244 -3.13 0.53 26.86
N MET A 245 -2.80 1.82 26.76
CA MET A 245 -1.90 2.50 27.70
C MET A 245 -2.57 3.74 28.29
N ASN A 246 -2.29 4.00 29.56
CA ASN A 246 -2.90 5.06 30.33
C ASN A 246 -2.52 6.46 29.79
N PRO A 247 -3.46 7.27 29.28
CA PRO A 247 -3.16 8.62 28.80
C PRO A 247 -2.86 9.63 29.92
N ASN A 248 -3.19 9.32 31.18
CA ASN A 248 -3.28 10.26 32.30
C ASN A 248 -2.33 9.93 33.47
N GLY A 249 -1.28 9.13 33.25
CA GLY A 249 -0.31 8.78 34.29
C GLY A 249 0.39 10.01 34.90
N LYS A 250 0.98 9.88 36.10
CA LYS A 250 1.68 10.99 36.78
C LYS A 250 3.13 11.18 36.28
N PRO A 251 3.64 12.42 36.18
CA PRO A 251 4.99 12.72 35.68
C PRO A 251 6.11 12.39 36.67
N LYS A 252 7.25 11.92 36.14
CA LYS A 252 8.59 12.13 36.71
C LYS A 252 9.57 12.44 35.57
N ALA A 253 10.10 13.68 35.56
CA ALA A 253 11.06 14.27 34.59
C ALA A 253 10.49 14.67 33.19
N PRO A 254 11.08 15.69 32.52
CA PRO A 254 10.60 16.22 31.24
C PRO A 254 11.16 15.47 30.03
N SER A 255 10.33 15.32 28.98
CA SER A 255 10.74 14.81 27.66
C SER A 255 10.50 15.86 26.57
N CYS A 256 11.56 16.15 25.80
CA CYS A 256 11.47 16.76 24.46
C CYS A 256 10.80 15.77 23.47
N VAL A 257 10.08 16.18 22.42
CA VAL A 257 9.77 17.51 21.87
C VAL A 257 8.43 17.46 21.10
N LEU A 258 7.74 18.61 20.92
CA LEU A 258 6.59 18.83 20.01
C LEU A 258 5.29 18.02 20.20
N LEU A 259 4.69 18.11 21.38
CA LEU A 259 3.32 18.65 21.53
C LEU A 259 3.07 19.07 22.98
N GLU A 260 2.21 20.06 23.23
CA GLU A 260 1.79 20.45 24.59
C GLU A 260 0.84 19.42 25.23
N LEU A 261 1.31 18.18 25.41
CA LEU A 261 0.60 17.15 26.16
C LEU A 261 0.86 17.30 27.66
N THR A 262 0.23 18.34 28.23
CA THR A 262 0.06 18.64 29.65
C THR A 262 1.34 18.67 30.51
N THR A 263 1.60 19.81 31.15
CA THR A 263 2.68 20.03 32.12
C THR A 263 2.51 19.26 33.45
N LYS A 264 1.71 18.19 33.46
CA LYS A 264 1.41 17.31 34.62
C LYS A 264 1.16 15.85 34.18
N GLY A 265 1.98 15.26 33.30
CA GLY A 265 1.74 13.91 32.74
C GLY A 265 2.95 12.99 32.60
N ASN A 266 2.70 11.68 32.68
CA ASN A 266 3.58 10.59 32.26
C ASN A 266 3.92 10.72 30.75
N HIS A 267 4.92 10.00 30.23
CA HIS A 267 5.36 10.19 28.84
C HIS A 267 4.20 9.93 27.84
N PRO A 268 3.80 10.90 27.00
CA PRO A 268 2.52 10.87 26.27
C PRO A 268 2.34 9.71 25.28
N LEU A 269 3.44 9.18 24.75
CA LEU A 269 3.46 7.98 23.90
C LEU A 269 3.84 6.69 24.65
N PHE A 270 4.52 6.78 25.78
CA PHE A 270 5.26 5.64 26.35
C PHE A 270 5.18 5.64 27.88
N PRO A 271 3.98 5.74 28.46
CA PRO A 271 3.81 5.97 29.89
C PRO A 271 4.36 4.79 30.69
N LYS A 272 4.95 5.08 31.84
CA LYS A 272 5.58 4.11 32.76
C LYS A 272 5.08 4.23 34.20
N LEU A 273 5.04 3.11 34.90
CA LEU A 273 4.87 3.08 36.36
C LEU A 273 6.19 3.42 37.08
N GLU A 274 6.16 3.54 38.41
CA GLU A 274 7.35 3.90 39.20
C GLU A 274 8.47 2.85 39.15
N ASP A 275 8.13 1.59 38.87
CA ASP A 275 9.07 0.47 38.65
C ASP A 275 9.69 0.46 37.24
N GLY A 276 9.29 1.39 36.36
CA GLY A 276 9.75 1.50 34.98
C GLY A 276 9.03 0.62 33.96
N SER A 277 8.10 -0.24 34.40
CA SER A 277 7.19 -1.00 33.52
C SER A 277 6.17 -0.08 32.82
N ARG A 278 5.40 -0.59 31.85
CA ARG A 278 4.39 0.23 31.16
C ARG A 278 3.15 0.46 32.01
N ASP A 279 2.65 1.70 31.95
CA ASP A 279 1.37 2.10 32.54
C ASP A 279 0.23 1.63 31.61
N ILE A 280 -0.09 0.34 31.71
CA ILE A 280 -1.14 -0.34 30.94
C ILE A 280 -2.52 0.06 31.47
N ASP A 281 -3.39 0.53 30.58
CA ASP A 281 -4.78 0.80 30.93
C ASP A 281 -5.57 -0.51 30.95
N ARG A 282 -5.99 -0.94 32.14
CA ARG A 282 -6.80 -2.16 32.35
C ARG A 282 -8.30 -1.89 32.40
N SER A 283 -8.74 -0.65 32.21
CA SER A 283 -10.17 -0.30 32.22
C SER A 283 -10.88 -0.57 30.89
N ILE A 284 -10.11 -0.85 29.83
CA ILE A 284 -10.59 -1.08 28.46
C ILE A 284 -9.87 -2.29 27.84
N THR A 285 -10.56 -3.07 27.01
CA THR A 285 -9.94 -4.15 26.23
C THR A 285 -9.61 -3.72 24.80
N HIS A 286 -8.82 -4.52 24.08
CA HIS A 286 -8.60 -4.30 22.64
C HIS A 286 -9.91 -4.44 21.84
N GLN A 287 -10.84 -5.29 22.26
CA GLN A 287 -12.14 -5.40 21.60
C GLN A 287 -13.01 -4.15 21.81
N ASP A 288 -12.97 -3.51 22.98
CA ASP A 288 -13.68 -2.25 23.22
C ASP A 288 -13.06 -1.11 22.40
N THR A 289 -11.73 -1.13 22.25
CA THR A 289 -11.01 -0.23 21.33
C THR A 289 -11.48 -0.43 19.89
N TRP A 290 -11.66 -1.68 19.45
CA TRP A 290 -12.23 -1.99 18.13
C TRP A 290 -13.66 -1.50 17.98
N LYS A 291 -14.52 -1.67 19.00
CA LYS A 291 -15.87 -1.08 19.00
C LYS A 291 -15.87 0.45 18.89
N ASN A 292 -14.83 1.13 19.37
CA ASN A 292 -14.66 2.56 19.16
C ASN A 292 -14.23 2.88 17.72
N LEU A 293 -13.37 2.06 17.09
CA LEU A 293 -13.01 2.19 15.67
C LEU A 293 -14.19 1.90 14.73
N GLU A 294 -15.05 0.93 15.04
CA GLU A 294 -16.26 0.64 14.28
C GLU A 294 -17.25 1.81 14.31
N LYS A 295 -17.46 2.43 15.47
CA LYS A 295 -18.26 3.65 15.60
C LYS A 295 -17.63 4.82 14.86
N LEU A 296 -16.30 4.95 14.91
CA LEU A 296 -15.55 6.03 14.27
C LEU A 296 -15.74 6.04 12.74
N ILE A 297 -15.58 4.89 12.07
CA ILE A 297 -15.79 4.81 10.62
C ILE A 297 -17.27 4.98 10.21
N GLN A 298 -18.22 4.59 11.07
CA GLN A 298 -19.65 4.81 10.85
C GLN A 298 -20.06 6.27 11.02
N ALA A 299 -19.47 6.98 12.00
CA ALA A 299 -19.71 8.39 12.25
C ALA A 299 -18.98 9.31 11.28
N HIS A 300 -17.80 8.90 10.81
CA HIS A 300 -16.91 9.71 9.96
C HIS A 300 -16.42 8.97 8.68
N PRO A 301 -17.33 8.48 7.81
CA PRO A 301 -16.96 7.83 6.55
C PRO A 301 -16.26 8.79 5.57
N GLU A 302 -16.38 10.11 5.79
CA GLU A 302 -15.61 11.12 5.07
C GLU A 302 -14.12 11.06 5.43
N LYS A 303 -13.76 10.77 6.69
CA LYS A 303 -12.39 10.83 7.26
C LYS A 303 -11.60 9.52 7.21
N VAL A 304 -12.25 8.36 7.17
CA VAL A 304 -11.58 7.05 7.13
C VAL A 304 -12.32 6.09 6.22
N LYS A 305 -11.60 5.43 5.28
CA LYS A 305 -12.22 4.53 4.28
C LYS A 305 -12.22 3.06 4.69
N ALA A 306 -11.21 2.62 5.44
CA ALA A 306 -11.14 1.29 6.02
C ALA A 306 -10.50 1.32 7.42
N ILE A 307 -10.89 0.38 8.28
CA ILE A 307 -10.24 0.13 9.57
C ILE A 307 -9.58 -1.24 9.59
N GLY A 308 -8.49 -1.36 10.34
CA GLY A 308 -7.75 -2.62 10.48
C GLY A 308 -6.96 -2.69 11.78
N VAL A 309 -6.15 -3.72 11.91
CA VAL A 309 -5.29 -3.95 13.08
C VAL A 309 -3.83 -4.07 12.66
N ALA A 310 -2.93 -3.94 13.63
CA ALA A 310 -1.53 -4.26 13.48
C ALA A 310 -1.05 -5.04 14.71
N ASN A 311 -0.13 -5.97 14.49
CA ASN A 311 0.48 -6.81 15.53
C ASN A 311 -0.51 -7.74 16.26
N TYR A 312 -1.52 -8.25 15.55
CA TYR A 312 -2.43 -9.26 16.10
C TYR A 312 -1.97 -10.67 15.72
N SER A 313 -1.85 -11.53 16.73
CA SER A 313 -1.74 -13.00 16.60
C SER A 313 -3.11 -13.65 16.44
N VAL A 314 -3.16 -14.93 16.05
CA VAL A 314 -4.41 -15.71 15.95
C VAL A 314 -5.26 -15.62 17.23
N LYS A 315 -4.63 -15.80 18.41
CA LYS A 315 -5.26 -15.68 19.74
C LYS A 315 -5.99 -14.35 19.95
N TYR A 316 -5.42 -13.24 19.47
CA TYR A 316 -6.05 -11.92 19.57
C TYR A 316 -7.11 -11.71 18.47
N LEU A 317 -6.89 -12.20 17.25
CA LEU A 317 -7.87 -12.13 16.15
C LEU A 317 -9.14 -12.91 16.47
N GLU A 318 -9.04 -14.13 16.97
CA GLU A 318 -10.21 -14.94 17.38
C GLU A 318 -11.06 -14.20 18.41
N LYS A 319 -10.42 -13.68 19.47
CA LYS A 319 -11.10 -12.93 20.53
C LYS A 319 -11.61 -11.56 20.08
N LEU A 320 -11.05 -10.99 19.01
CA LEU A 320 -11.56 -9.77 18.36
C LEU A 320 -12.80 -10.09 17.53
N LEU A 321 -12.69 -11.04 16.61
CA LEU A 321 -13.74 -11.43 15.65
C LEU A 321 -14.98 -12.00 16.34
N ALA A 322 -14.83 -12.62 17.52
CA ALA A 322 -15.95 -13.03 18.37
C ALA A 322 -16.85 -11.86 18.84
N LYS A 323 -16.37 -10.62 18.77
CA LYS A 323 -17.14 -9.40 19.11
C LYS A 323 -17.27 -8.42 17.93
N ALA A 324 -16.42 -8.50 16.91
CA ALA A 324 -16.41 -7.58 15.78
C ALA A 324 -17.72 -7.65 14.96
N THR A 325 -18.15 -6.50 14.47
CA THR A 325 -19.24 -6.33 13.49
C THR A 325 -18.69 -5.95 12.12
N ILE A 326 -17.56 -5.23 12.08
CA ILE A 326 -16.76 -4.98 10.88
C ILE A 326 -15.52 -5.88 10.99
N ILE A 327 -15.28 -6.71 9.98
CA ILE A 327 -14.05 -7.51 9.89
C ILE A 327 -12.88 -6.56 9.57
N PRO A 328 -11.72 -6.65 10.23
CA PRO A 328 -10.55 -5.84 9.90
C PRO A 328 -10.18 -5.96 8.42
N ALA A 329 -9.96 -4.84 7.73
CA ALA A 329 -9.54 -4.86 6.33
C ALA A 329 -8.11 -5.44 6.17
N VAL A 330 -7.25 -5.13 7.14
CA VAL A 330 -5.82 -5.47 7.17
C VAL A 330 -5.41 -5.91 8.58
N ASN A 331 -4.49 -6.88 8.65
CA ASN A 331 -3.61 -7.11 9.80
C ASN A 331 -2.15 -6.83 9.38
N GLN A 332 -1.59 -5.72 9.87
CA GLN A 332 -0.21 -5.33 9.55
C GLN A 332 0.76 -5.95 10.57
N ILE A 333 1.69 -6.80 10.12
CA ILE A 333 2.57 -7.59 10.99
C ILE A 333 4.02 -7.58 10.52
N GLU A 334 4.96 -7.84 11.44
CA GLU A 334 6.33 -8.18 11.06
C GLU A 334 6.29 -9.44 10.22
N ASN A 335 6.81 -9.38 9.00
CA ASN A 335 6.79 -10.55 8.14
C ASN A 335 7.99 -10.55 7.20
N HIS A 336 8.68 -11.69 7.13
CA HIS A 336 9.83 -11.95 6.26
C HIS A 336 10.21 -13.44 6.36
N PRO A 337 11.11 -13.98 5.52
CA PRO A 337 11.54 -15.39 5.55
C PRO A 337 11.96 -15.97 6.92
N LEU A 338 12.48 -15.14 7.85
CA LEU A 338 12.81 -15.54 9.23
C LEU A 338 11.66 -15.36 10.26
N CYS A 339 10.58 -14.66 9.91
CA CYS A 339 9.38 -14.50 10.72
C CYS A 339 8.15 -14.66 9.81
N PRO A 340 7.86 -15.87 9.31
CA PRO A 340 6.84 -16.09 8.28
C PRO A 340 5.41 -15.94 8.82
N GLN A 341 5.21 -16.20 10.11
CA GLN A 341 3.92 -16.15 10.84
C GLN A 341 2.78 -16.83 10.07
N GLN A 342 3.04 -18.01 9.52
CA GLN A 342 2.14 -18.65 8.55
C GLN A 342 0.76 -18.94 9.15
N GLU A 343 0.71 -19.25 10.45
CA GLU A 343 -0.54 -19.42 11.22
C GLU A 343 -1.40 -18.15 11.25
N VAL A 344 -0.78 -16.97 11.30
CA VAL A 344 -1.48 -15.67 11.23
C VAL A 344 -1.91 -15.37 9.80
N VAL A 345 -1.05 -15.67 8.83
CA VAL A 345 -1.32 -15.44 7.39
C VAL A 345 -2.49 -16.31 6.91
N ASP A 346 -2.49 -17.60 7.23
CA ASP A 346 -3.56 -18.54 6.86
C ASP A 346 -4.89 -18.18 7.52
N PHE A 347 -4.87 -17.85 8.83
CA PHE A 347 -6.08 -17.42 9.54
C PHE A 347 -6.64 -16.11 8.97
N CYS A 348 -5.78 -15.12 8.70
CA CYS A 348 -6.21 -13.86 8.09
C CYS A 348 -6.83 -14.11 6.71
N LYS A 349 -6.20 -14.94 5.87
CA LYS A 349 -6.71 -15.33 4.56
C LYS A 349 -8.08 -16.02 4.64
N GLU A 350 -8.28 -16.94 5.59
CA GLU A 350 -9.57 -17.60 5.83
C GLU A 350 -10.69 -16.59 6.18
N LYS A 351 -10.35 -15.55 6.95
CA LYS A 351 -11.31 -14.50 7.36
C LYS A 351 -11.40 -13.33 6.38
N GLY A 352 -10.71 -13.39 5.24
CA GLY A 352 -10.65 -12.29 4.26
C GLY A 352 -9.94 -11.03 4.78
N ILE A 353 -9.07 -11.15 5.78
CA ILE A 353 -8.24 -10.06 6.31
C ILE A 353 -6.94 -10.04 5.51
N HIS A 354 -6.60 -8.89 4.92
CA HIS A 354 -5.37 -8.75 4.12
C HIS A 354 -4.12 -8.63 5.02
N ILE A 355 -2.97 -9.13 4.54
CA ILE A 355 -1.69 -9.02 5.25
C ILE A 355 -0.85 -7.89 4.66
N THR A 356 -0.42 -6.97 5.53
CA THR A 356 0.63 -5.99 5.20
C THR A 356 1.89 -6.30 5.99
N ALA A 357 2.97 -6.62 5.29
CA ALA A 357 4.27 -6.92 5.87
C ALA A 357 5.06 -5.65 6.18
N TYR A 358 5.41 -5.45 7.46
CA TYR A 358 6.42 -4.46 7.88
C TYR A 358 7.74 -5.16 8.25
N SER A 359 8.82 -4.38 8.29
CA SER A 359 10.20 -4.88 8.49
C SER A 359 10.62 -6.03 7.54
N PRO A 360 10.24 -6.03 6.25
CA PRO A 360 10.50 -7.16 5.33
C PRO A 360 12.00 -7.46 5.14
N LEU A 361 12.86 -6.49 5.44
CA LEU A 361 14.32 -6.60 5.31
C LEU A 361 15.03 -6.96 6.64
N GLY A 362 14.27 -7.21 7.72
CA GLY A 362 14.79 -7.57 9.05
C GLY A 362 15.05 -6.39 10.00
N SER A 363 14.37 -5.25 9.82
CA SER A 363 14.53 -4.06 10.66
C SER A 363 15.97 -3.47 10.62
N THR A 364 16.44 -2.88 11.73
CA THR A 364 17.77 -2.27 11.89
C THR A 364 18.90 -3.18 11.40
N ASP A 365 19.92 -2.60 10.77
CA ASP A 365 21.10 -3.27 10.19
C ASP A 365 20.82 -4.32 9.09
N THR A 366 19.55 -4.51 8.72
CA THR A 366 19.11 -5.28 7.55
C THR A 366 19.70 -6.71 7.49
N PRO A 367 19.56 -7.52 8.56
CA PRO A 367 20.27 -8.78 8.73
C PRO A 367 20.00 -9.81 7.64
N LEU A 368 18.82 -9.79 7.00
CA LEU A 368 18.49 -10.73 5.91
C LEU A 368 19.33 -10.48 4.65
N PHE A 369 19.97 -9.33 4.47
CA PHE A 369 20.88 -9.10 3.33
C PHE A 369 22.18 -9.92 3.41
N LYS A 370 22.50 -10.46 4.59
CA LYS A 370 23.66 -11.35 4.80
C LYS A 370 23.30 -12.83 4.63
N ASP A 371 22.03 -13.13 4.32
CA ASP A 371 21.56 -14.50 4.22
C ASP A 371 21.96 -15.14 2.88
N GLU A 372 22.60 -16.29 2.94
CA GLU A 372 23.09 -17.02 1.75
C GLU A 372 21.96 -17.40 0.79
N VAL A 373 20.78 -17.79 1.27
CA VAL A 373 19.63 -18.20 0.45
C VAL A 373 19.02 -16.99 -0.25
N VAL A 374 18.87 -15.88 0.47
CA VAL A 374 18.40 -14.62 -0.12
C VAL A 374 19.38 -14.13 -1.18
N ASN A 375 20.69 -14.24 -0.94
CA ASN A 375 21.72 -13.87 -1.91
C ASN A 375 21.82 -14.84 -3.11
N GLU A 376 21.48 -16.11 -2.95
CA GLU A 376 21.39 -17.09 -4.04
C GLU A 376 20.25 -16.70 -5.00
N VAL A 377 19.05 -16.47 -4.47
CA VAL A 377 17.88 -16.02 -5.25
C VAL A 377 18.15 -14.65 -5.89
N ALA A 378 18.77 -13.73 -5.17
CA ALA A 378 19.15 -12.41 -5.71
C ALA A 378 20.10 -12.52 -6.92
N LYS A 379 21.08 -13.42 -6.86
CA LYS A 379 21.99 -13.71 -7.99
C LYS A 379 21.26 -14.38 -9.17
N LYS A 380 20.37 -15.34 -8.92
CA LYS A 380 19.54 -16.01 -9.95
C LYS A 380 18.76 -14.98 -10.79
N HIS A 381 18.23 -13.95 -10.14
CA HIS A 381 17.43 -12.89 -10.77
C HIS A 381 18.22 -11.62 -11.16
N SER A 382 19.52 -11.54 -10.86
CA SER A 382 20.37 -10.35 -11.10
C SER A 382 19.84 -9.06 -10.44
N VAL A 383 19.29 -9.17 -9.23
CA VAL A 383 18.75 -8.04 -8.42
C VAL A 383 19.43 -7.96 -7.04
N GLY A 384 19.16 -6.89 -6.29
CA GLY A 384 19.58 -6.79 -4.89
C GLY A 384 18.72 -7.64 -3.94
N PRO A 385 19.25 -8.05 -2.76
CA PRO A 385 18.48 -8.77 -1.73
C PRO A 385 17.19 -8.07 -1.31
N ALA A 386 17.13 -6.73 -1.38
CA ALA A 386 15.94 -5.94 -1.11
C ALA A 386 14.76 -6.37 -2.00
N VAL A 387 14.99 -6.43 -3.31
CA VAL A 387 13.99 -6.75 -4.32
C VAL A 387 13.42 -8.16 -4.11
N VAL A 388 14.27 -9.14 -3.79
CA VAL A 388 13.83 -10.51 -3.47
C VAL A 388 12.91 -10.53 -2.24
N LEU A 389 13.32 -9.87 -1.15
CA LEU A 389 12.56 -9.85 0.09
C LEU A 389 11.23 -9.10 -0.03
N LEU A 390 11.15 -8.06 -0.86
CA LEU A 390 9.89 -7.38 -1.16
C LEU A 390 8.99 -8.24 -2.06
N SER A 391 9.55 -8.84 -3.12
CA SER A 391 8.81 -9.68 -4.08
C SER A 391 8.24 -10.95 -3.44
N TYR A 392 8.90 -11.49 -2.42
CA TYR A 392 8.42 -12.59 -1.57
C TYR A 392 7.01 -12.34 -0.98
N HIS A 393 6.70 -11.10 -0.60
CA HIS A 393 5.38 -10.76 -0.06
C HIS A 393 4.31 -10.68 -1.14
N LEU A 394 4.65 -10.14 -2.32
CA LEU A 394 3.73 -10.08 -3.45
C LEU A 394 3.39 -11.47 -3.99
N ALA A 395 4.37 -12.38 -4.05
CA ALA A 395 4.15 -13.79 -4.38
C ALA A 395 3.20 -14.49 -3.37
N ARG A 396 3.13 -14.00 -2.12
CA ARG A 396 2.21 -14.45 -1.06
C ARG A 396 0.93 -13.60 -0.98
N ASN A 397 0.61 -12.81 -2.03
CA ASN A 397 -0.54 -11.90 -2.11
C ASN A 397 -0.68 -10.97 -0.89
N SER A 398 0.46 -10.53 -0.35
CA SER A 398 0.55 -9.57 0.76
C SER A 398 1.10 -8.25 0.24
N SER A 399 0.62 -7.12 0.77
CA SER A 399 1.32 -5.84 0.53
C SER A 399 2.51 -5.71 1.47
N VAL A 400 3.49 -4.90 1.09
CA VAL A 400 4.78 -4.81 1.80
C VAL A 400 5.25 -3.36 1.94
N LEU A 401 5.87 -3.06 3.09
CA LEU A 401 6.34 -1.72 3.43
C LEU A 401 7.87 -1.65 3.42
N ALA A 402 8.43 -1.01 2.40
CA ALA A 402 9.85 -0.75 2.28
C ALA A 402 10.18 0.62 2.90
N LYS A 403 10.88 0.64 4.04
CA LYS A 403 11.35 1.89 4.66
C LYS A 403 12.72 2.30 4.11
N SER A 404 12.81 3.49 3.52
CA SER A 404 14.06 4.11 3.10
C SER A 404 13.96 5.63 3.12
N VAL A 405 15.09 6.31 3.38
CA VAL A 405 15.27 7.75 3.14
C VAL A 405 16.34 8.02 2.06
N THR A 406 16.84 6.97 1.42
CA THR A 406 17.86 7.03 0.36
C THR A 406 17.18 6.90 -1.01
N PRO A 407 17.23 7.94 -1.87
CA PRO A 407 16.56 7.96 -3.18
C PRO A 407 16.78 6.72 -4.04
N SER A 408 18.05 6.35 -4.28
CA SER A 408 18.38 5.18 -5.11
C SER A 408 17.83 3.85 -4.58
N ARG A 409 17.66 3.71 -3.26
CA ARG A 409 17.03 2.53 -2.65
C ARG A 409 15.51 2.54 -2.80
N ILE A 410 14.88 3.73 -2.80
CA ILE A 410 13.44 3.87 -3.07
C ILE A 410 13.16 3.44 -4.52
N GLU A 411 13.98 3.88 -5.47
CA GLU A 411 13.92 3.46 -6.88
C GLU A 411 14.31 1.99 -7.11
N GLU A 412 15.20 1.42 -6.30
CA GLU A 412 15.55 0.00 -6.37
C GLU A 412 14.40 -0.88 -5.86
N ASN A 413 13.79 -0.50 -4.74
CA ASN A 413 12.71 -1.27 -4.09
C ASN A 413 11.45 -1.41 -4.96
N SER A 414 11.19 -0.50 -5.91
CA SER A 414 10.05 -0.60 -6.83
C SER A 414 10.25 -1.57 -8.00
N LYS A 415 11.48 -2.04 -8.24
CA LYS A 415 11.85 -2.97 -9.33
C LYS A 415 11.57 -4.42 -8.95
N LEU A 416 10.33 -4.70 -8.56
CA LEU A 416 9.86 -6.01 -8.10
C LEU A 416 9.91 -7.06 -9.23
N ILE A 417 10.00 -8.33 -8.85
CA ILE A 417 10.20 -9.47 -9.78
C ILE A 417 9.23 -10.61 -9.48
N SER A 418 8.93 -11.44 -10.47
CA SER A 418 8.32 -12.75 -10.22
C SER A 418 9.33 -13.73 -9.62
N LEU A 419 9.00 -14.29 -8.45
CA LEU A 419 9.72 -15.43 -7.87
C LEU A 419 9.04 -16.73 -8.31
N ASP A 420 9.82 -17.76 -8.66
CA ASP A 420 9.28 -19.07 -9.02
C ASP A 420 9.09 -19.98 -7.80
N GLY A 421 8.55 -21.18 -8.03
CA GLY A 421 8.26 -22.13 -6.94
C GLY A 421 9.52 -22.60 -6.18
N GLU A 422 10.68 -22.66 -6.84
CA GLU A 422 11.95 -23.03 -6.20
C GLU A 422 12.45 -21.88 -5.31
N ASP A 423 12.35 -20.63 -5.79
CA ASP A 423 12.67 -19.43 -5.02
C ASP A 423 11.81 -19.32 -3.77
N MET A 424 10.49 -19.51 -3.93
CA MET A 424 9.54 -19.47 -2.84
C MET A 424 9.79 -20.60 -1.83
N GLU A 425 10.01 -21.84 -2.27
CA GLU A 425 10.33 -22.95 -1.37
C GLU A 425 11.61 -22.68 -0.56
N LYS A 426 12.66 -22.13 -1.18
CA LYS A 426 13.90 -21.76 -0.50
C LYS A 426 13.67 -20.68 0.57
N LEU A 427 12.92 -19.62 0.24
CA LEU A 427 12.66 -18.51 1.15
C LEU A 427 11.70 -18.91 2.29
N GLU A 428 10.64 -19.65 2.00
CA GLU A 428 9.68 -20.11 3.02
C GLU A 428 10.31 -21.08 4.02
N ASN A 429 11.24 -21.94 3.58
CA ASN A 429 11.93 -22.88 4.46
C ASN A 429 13.07 -22.24 5.30
N LEU A 430 13.42 -20.96 5.09
CA LEU A 430 14.59 -20.34 5.74
C LEU A 430 14.53 -20.38 7.28
N HIS A 431 13.37 -20.07 7.86
CA HIS A 431 13.14 -20.16 9.31
C HIS A 431 13.28 -21.59 9.86
N LYS A 432 13.07 -22.65 9.05
CA LYS A 432 13.24 -24.04 9.49
C LYS A 432 14.73 -24.39 9.66
N ALA A 433 15.59 -23.79 8.83
CA ALA A 433 17.04 -23.98 8.90
C ALA A 433 17.71 -23.08 9.95
N LYS A 434 17.21 -21.85 10.16
CA LYS A 434 17.87 -20.83 11.00
C LYS A 434 17.12 -20.46 12.28
N GLY A 435 15.95 -21.06 12.51
CA GLY A 435 15.03 -20.67 13.58
C GLY A 435 14.17 -19.47 13.20
N ILE A 436 13.07 -19.28 13.96
CA ILE A 436 12.25 -18.07 13.87
C ILE A 436 12.97 -16.93 14.58
N ASN A 437 13.09 -15.78 13.94
CA ASN A 437 13.66 -14.57 14.52
C ASN A 437 12.75 -13.37 14.28
N ARG A 438 12.27 -12.76 15.38
CA ARG A 438 11.42 -11.57 15.40
C ARG A 438 12.21 -10.39 15.96
N PHE A 439 12.39 -9.36 15.15
CA PHE A 439 13.16 -8.16 15.46
C PHE A 439 12.32 -7.07 16.14
N VAL A 440 11.00 -7.04 15.94
CA VAL A 440 10.11 -6.01 16.49
C VAL A 440 9.18 -6.61 17.53
N TYR A 441 9.62 -6.55 18.79
CA TYR A 441 8.78 -6.83 19.96
C TYR A 441 9.04 -5.79 21.06
N PRO A 442 8.27 -4.68 21.11
CA PRO A 442 8.47 -3.64 22.12
C PRO A 442 8.32 -4.20 23.55
N PRO A 443 9.13 -3.74 24.52
CA PRO A 443 9.07 -4.22 25.90
C PRO A 443 7.86 -3.61 26.62
N PHE A 444 6.66 -4.07 26.26
CA PHE A 444 5.41 -3.68 26.92
C PHE A 444 5.14 -4.44 28.22
N GLY A 445 5.78 -5.61 28.41
CA GLY A 445 5.45 -6.54 29.50
C GLY A 445 4.13 -7.29 29.26
N VAL A 446 3.69 -7.39 28.00
CA VAL A 446 2.43 -7.98 27.56
C VAL A 446 2.72 -9.19 26.66
N ASP A 447 1.96 -10.26 26.82
CA ASP A 447 1.90 -11.40 25.89
C ASP A 447 0.95 -11.05 24.75
N CYS A 448 1.50 -10.74 23.57
CA CYS A 448 0.72 -10.47 22.35
C CYS A 448 0.27 -11.75 21.63
N GLY A 449 0.45 -12.93 22.23
CA GLY A 449 -0.03 -14.23 21.74
C GLY A 449 0.78 -14.82 20.59
N PHE A 450 2.00 -14.32 20.35
CA PHE A 450 2.89 -14.88 19.33
C PHE A 450 3.68 -16.08 19.90
N PRO A 451 3.71 -17.25 19.23
CA PRO A 451 4.35 -18.45 19.75
C PRO A 451 5.84 -18.28 20.10
N ASP A 452 6.55 -17.41 19.39
CA ASP A 452 7.97 -17.12 19.58
C ASP A 452 8.26 -16.07 20.69
N LYS A 453 7.22 -15.44 21.26
CA LYS A 453 7.32 -14.42 22.33
C LYS A 453 6.31 -14.68 23.46
N ALA A 454 6.27 -15.91 23.96
CA ALA A 454 5.51 -16.24 25.15
C ALA A 454 6.05 -15.50 26.40
N GLY A 455 5.16 -14.81 27.11
CA GLY A 455 5.45 -14.18 28.41
C GLY A 455 4.99 -12.73 28.54
N GLY A 456 4.73 -12.32 29.78
CA GLY A 456 4.10 -11.04 30.10
C GLY A 456 2.63 -11.20 30.50
N MET A 457 1.94 -10.07 30.61
CA MET A 457 0.52 -10.00 30.93
C MET A 457 -0.34 -10.36 29.71
N ASP A 458 -1.27 -11.31 29.85
CA ASP A 458 -2.23 -11.61 28.78
C ASP A 458 -3.35 -10.55 28.77
N LEU A 459 -3.41 -9.74 27.70
CA LEU A 459 -4.45 -8.72 27.49
C LEU A 459 -5.47 -9.14 26.42
N SER A 460 -5.46 -10.40 25.98
CA SER A 460 -6.28 -10.85 24.86
C SER A 460 -7.78 -10.92 25.18
N GLY A 461 -8.16 -10.96 26.46
CA GLY A 461 -9.55 -10.95 26.93
C GLY A 461 -9.76 -10.10 28.20
N PRO A 462 -10.99 -10.05 28.73
CA PRO A 462 -11.34 -9.35 29.97
C PRO A 462 -10.81 -10.07 31.22
#